data_AF-A0A085LFX8-F1
#
_entry.id   AF-A0A085LFX8-F1
#
_cell.length_a   1.000
_cell.length_b   1.000
_cell.length_c   1.000
_cell.angle_alpha   90.00
_cell.angle_beta   90.00
_cell.angle_gamma   90.00
#
_symmetry.space_group_name_H-M   'P 1'
#
loop_
_entity.id
_entity.type
_entity.pdbx_description
1 polymer ?
#
loop_
_entity_poly.entity_id
_entity_poly.type
_entity_poly.pdbx_seq_one_letter_code
_entity_poly.pdbx_strand_id
1 'polypeptide(L)'
;EGTPLPDGAALGPDGETTRDAGAVGALLPAGLLGSLLGLTVEALAGLLTGARGDAVGRGLWVLALDPRAFGAEDLADRADRLGDDWTRAGGRVPGDRPDAETFDVDRDVWDALDPATGGTP
;
A
#
# COMPACT_ATOMS: atom_id res chain seq x y z
N GLU A 1 -9.28 -10.24 -15.60
CA GLU A 1 -8.42 -10.61 -16.74
C GLU A 1 -8.06 -12.10 -16.82
N GLY A 2 -8.35 -12.95 -15.81
CA GLY A 2 -8.08 -14.40 -15.90
C GLY A 2 -6.62 -14.80 -15.78
N THR A 3 -5.72 -13.83 -15.58
CA THR A 3 -4.29 -14.05 -15.33
C THR A 3 -4.08 -14.73 -13.97
N PRO A 4 -3.32 -15.85 -13.91
CA PRO A 4 -3.02 -16.52 -12.65
C PRO A 4 -2.23 -15.64 -11.70
N LEU A 5 -2.51 -15.77 -10.40
CA LEU A 5 -1.72 -15.15 -9.35
C LEU A 5 -0.30 -15.75 -9.29
N PRO A 6 0.67 -14.99 -8.73
CA PRO A 6 1.99 -15.52 -8.40
C PRO A 6 1.90 -16.71 -7.44
N ASP A 7 2.86 -17.63 -7.55
CA ASP A 7 2.96 -18.77 -6.64
C ASP A 7 3.11 -18.31 -5.18
N GLY A 8 2.40 -18.97 -4.27
CA GLY A 8 2.44 -18.66 -2.83
C GLY A 8 1.74 -17.36 -2.41
N ALA A 9 0.99 -16.71 -3.31
CA ALA A 9 0.29 -15.47 -2.99
C ALA A 9 -1.02 -15.66 -2.22
N ALA A 10 -1.65 -16.84 -2.32
CA ALA A 10 -2.99 -17.06 -1.77
C ALA A 10 -3.27 -18.52 -1.41
N LEU A 11 -4.24 -18.68 -0.51
CA LEU A 11 -4.89 -19.95 -0.19
C LEU A 11 -6.33 -19.93 -0.67
N GLY A 12 -6.84 -21.09 -1.09
CA GLY A 12 -8.25 -21.33 -1.34
C GLY A 12 -9.06 -21.48 -0.05
N PRO A 13 -10.39 -21.65 -0.16
CA PRO A 13 -11.27 -21.81 1.00
C PRO A 13 -10.94 -23.03 1.86
N ASP A 14 -10.34 -24.06 1.26
CA ASP A 14 -9.94 -25.29 1.94
C ASP A 14 -8.55 -25.18 2.61
N GLY A 15 -7.90 -24.01 2.51
CA GLY A 15 -6.56 -23.77 3.05
C GLY A 15 -5.41 -24.24 2.16
N GLU A 16 -5.72 -24.83 1.00
CA GLU A 16 -4.72 -25.25 -0.01
C GLU A 16 -4.24 -24.07 -0.85
N THR A 17 -2.99 -24.09 -1.31
CA THR A 17 -2.45 -23.01 -2.15
C THR A 17 -3.20 -22.90 -3.47
N THR A 18 -3.53 -21.67 -3.90
CA THR A 18 -4.19 -21.42 -5.17
C THR A 18 -3.51 -20.31 -5.97
N ARG A 19 -3.59 -20.43 -7.29
CA ARG A 19 -3.22 -19.37 -8.25
C ARG A 19 -4.42 -18.81 -8.99
N ASP A 20 -5.60 -19.39 -8.80
CA ASP A 20 -6.83 -18.88 -9.38
C ASP A 20 -7.35 -17.76 -8.49
N ALA A 21 -7.32 -16.53 -9.02
CA ALA A 21 -7.84 -15.34 -8.33
C ALA A 21 -9.32 -15.47 -7.96
N GLY A 22 -10.11 -16.23 -8.74
CA GLY A 22 -11.53 -16.46 -8.47
C GLY A 22 -11.78 -17.46 -7.33
N ALA A 23 -10.77 -18.22 -6.93
CA ALA A 23 -10.85 -19.24 -5.88
C ALA A 23 -10.12 -18.82 -4.59
N VAL A 24 -9.68 -17.57 -4.45
CA VAL A 24 -8.97 -17.09 -3.27
C VAL A 24 -9.89 -17.03 -2.05
N GLY A 25 -9.54 -17.76 -1.00
CA GLY A 25 -10.14 -17.63 0.33
C GLY A 25 -9.36 -16.67 1.23
N ALA A 26 -8.03 -16.60 1.09
CA ALA A 26 -7.18 -15.68 1.84
C ALA A 26 -5.90 -15.34 1.07
N LEU A 27 -5.42 -14.10 1.24
CA LEU A 27 -4.09 -13.69 0.77
C LEU A 27 -3.04 -14.04 1.82
N LEU A 28 -1.87 -14.50 1.34
CA LEU A 28 -0.72 -14.77 2.19
C LEU A 28 0.17 -13.54 2.30
N PRO A 29 0.76 -13.28 3.49
CA PRO A 29 1.77 -12.25 3.64
C PRO A 29 3.06 -12.65 2.89
N ALA A 30 3.92 -11.67 2.61
CA ALA A 30 5.26 -11.89 2.07
C ALA A 30 6.18 -12.55 3.13
N GLY A 31 5.95 -13.83 3.40
CA GLY A 31 6.65 -14.61 4.43
C GLY A 31 6.39 -14.13 5.86
N LEU A 32 7.23 -14.61 6.79
CA LEU A 32 7.13 -14.28 8.22
C LEU A 32 7.27 -12.77 8.47
N LEU A 33 8.19 -12.11 7.79
CA LEU A 33 8.46 -10.68 7.99
C LEU A 33 7.24 -9.84 7.58
N GLY A 34 6.58 -10.18 6.46
CA GLY A 34 5.32 -9.56 6.07
C GLY A 34 4.20 -9.79 7.09
N SER A 35 4.13 -10.99 7.68
CA SER A 35 3.14 -11.31 8.72
C SER A 35 3.35 -10.48 9.99
N LEU A 36 4.60 -10.40 10.46
CA LEU A 36 4.95 -9.60 11.64
C LEU A 36 4.72 -8.11 11.40
N LEU A 37 5.04 -7.60 10.21
CA LEU A 37 4.75 -6.22 9.84
C LEU A 37 3.24 -5.94 9.83
N GLY A 38 2.43 -6.85 9.29
CA GLY A 38 0.97 -6.75 9.35
C GLY A 38 0.44 -6.71 10.78
N LEU A 39 1.02 -7.52 11.68
CA LEU A 39 0.68 -7.48 13.11
C LEU A 39 1.07 -6.14 13.76
N THR A 40 2.24 -5.59 13.43
CA THR A 40 2.65 -4.26 13.92
C THR A 40 1.69 -3.16 13.44
N VAL A 41 1.28 -3.19 12.17
CA VAL A 41 0.27 -2.26 11.63
C VAL A 41 -1.04 -2.39 12.39
N GLU A 42 -1.52 -3.61 12.62
CA GLU A 42 -2.76 -3.84 13.38
C GLU A 42 -2.66 -3.36 14.84
N ALA A 43 -1.52 -3.56 15.49
CA ALA A 43 -1.31 -3.08 16.85
C ALA A 43 -1.35 -1.54 16.92
N LEU A 44 -0.75 -0.85 15.96
CA LEU A 44 -0.67 0.62 15.94
C LEU A 44 -1.94 1.26 15.41
N ALA A 45 -2.43 0.83 14.25
CA ALA A 45 -3.58 1.42 13.59
C ALA A 45 -4.91 0.87 14.07
N GLY A 46 -4.97 -0.39 14.52
CA GLY A 46 -6.19 -1.03 15.03
C GLY A 46 -6.33 -0.96 16.54
N LEU A 47 -5.42 -1.57 17.30
CA LEU A 47 -5.50 -1.61 18.78
C LEU A 47 -5.33 -0.23 19.40
N LEU A 48 -4.21 0.45 19.12
CA LEU A 48 -3.85 1.68 19.84
C LEU A 48 -4.83 2.83 19.57
N THR A 49 -5.43 2.88 18.38
CA THR A 49 -6.45 3.87 18.02
C THR A 49 -7.84 3.51 18.55
N GLY A 50 -8.05 2.27 19.04
CA GLY A 50 -9.34 1.73 19.42
C GLY A 50 -10.23 1.31 18.23
N ALA A 51 -9.76 1.37 16.99
CA ALA A 51 -10.53 1.01 15.81
C ALA A 51 -10.79 -0.50 15.67
N ARG A 52 -9.99 -1.34 16.34
CA ARG A 52 -10.19 -2.79 16.30
C ARG A 52 -11.50 -3.20 17.01
N GLY A 53 -12.40 -3.82 16.26
CA GLY A 53 -13.67 -4.35 16.76
C GLY A 53 -14.87 -3.44 16.51
N ASP A 54 -14.67 -2.26 15.93
CA ASP A 54 -15.75 -1.43 15.44
C ASP A 54 -16.12 -1.84 14.01
N ALA A 55 -17.41 -2.05 13.73
CA ALA A 55 -17.87 -2.65 12.47
C ALA A 55 -17.73 -1.73 11.24
N VAL A 56 -17.31 -0.48 11.45
CA VAL A 56 -17.39 0.58 10.42
C VAL A 56 -16.08 1.38 10.26
N GLY A 57 -15.13 1.30 11.19
CA GLY A 57 -13.98 2.21 11.25
C GLY A 57 -12.67 1.62 10.74
N ARG A 58 -11.97 2.35 9.86
CA ARG A 58 -10.52 2.18 9.65
C ARG A 58 -9.77 3.11 10.60
N GLY A 59 -8.84 2.57 11.37
CA GLY A 59 -7.95 3.38 12.20
C GLY A 59 -6.71 3.83 11.42
N LEU A 60 -6.20 5.02 11.75
CA LEU A 60 -4.97 5.58 11.19
C LEU A 60 -4.04 5.97 12.33
N TRP A 61 -2.77 5.59 12.22
CA TRP A 61 -1.71 6.01 13.12
C TRP A 61 -0.63 6.74 12.32
N VAL A 62 -0.27 7.96 12.74
CA VAL A 62 0.70 8.82 12.06
C VAL A 62 1.79 9.22 13.04
N LEU A 63 3.05 9.03 12.63
CA LEU A 63 4.24 9.53 13.33
C LEU A 63 4.94 10.57 12.45
N ALA A 64 5.05 11.79 12.96
CA ALA A 64 5.81 12.87 12.32
C ALA A 64 7.05 13.18 13.17
N LEU A 65 8.22 13.22 12.54
CA LEU A 65 9.50 13.50 13.18
C LEU A 65 10.08 14.79 12.60
N ASP A 66 10.40 15.75 13.46
CA ASP A 66 11.12 16.97 13.06
C ASP A 66 12.63 16.70 13.04
N PRO A 67 13.31 16.71 11.88
CA PRO A 67 14.74 16.43 11.79
C PRO A 67 15.61 17.38 12.62
N ARG A 68 15.14 18.62 12.83
CA ARG A 68 15.86 19.64 13.62
C ARG A 68 15.98 19.25 15.09
N ALA A 69 15.00 18.50 15.62
CA ALA A 69 15.05 17.96 16.98
C ALA A 69 16.15 16.90 17.16
N PHE A 70 16.72 16.39 16.07
CA PHE A 70 17.77 15.38 16.05
C PHE A 70 19.12 15.93 15.54
N GLY A 71 19.24 17.26 15.35
CA GLY A 71 20.44 17.87 14.72
C GLY A 71 20.65 17.38 13.29
N ALA A 72 19.56 17.18 12.54
CA ALA A 72 19.57 16.70 11.17
C ALA A 72 18.99 17.74 10.19
N GLU A 73 19.49 18.97 10.26
CA GLU A 73 19.07 20.08 9.41
C GLU A 73 19.34 19.84 7.91
N ASP A 74 20.37 19.07 7.58
CA ASP A 74 20.75 18.66 6.22
C ASP A 74 20.16 17.29 5.82
N LEU A 75 19.09 16.81 6.49
CA LEU A 75 18.49 15.51 6.19
C LEU A 75 18.06 15.39 4.72
N ALA A 76 17.53 16.46 4.12
CA ALA A 76 17.11 16.46 2.71
C ALA A 76 18.31 16.15 1.79
N ASP A 77 19.41 16.90 1.93
CA ASP A 77 20.62 16.69 1.13
C ASP A 77 21.21 15.28 1.35
N ARG A 78 21.11 14.75 2.57
CA ARG A 78 21.53 13.37 2.88
C ARG A 78 20.63 12.33 2.22
N ALA A 79 19.32 12.56 2.19
CA ALA A 79 18.36 11.67 1.52
C ALA A 79 18.57 11.66 0.00
N ASP A 80 18.82 12.82 -0.60
CA ASP A 80 19.12 12.93 -2.04
C ASP A 80 20.38 12.15 -2.41
N ARG A 81 21.47 12.32 -1.64
CA ARG A 81 22.71 11.55 -1.84
C ARG A 81 22.48 10.04 -1.72
N LEU A 82 21.66 9.62 -0.74
CA LEU A 82 21.30 8.21 -0.59
C LEU A 82 20.53 7.70 -1.82
N GLY A 83 19.61 8.50 -2.37
CA GLY A 83 18.88 8.18 -3.59
C GLY A 83 19.80 8.04 -4.81
N ASP A 84 20.75 8.96 -4.98
CA ASP A 84 21.75 8.91 -6.05
C ASP A 84 22.63 7.66 -5.94
N ASP A 85 23.12 7.36 -4.73
CA ASP A 85 23.97 6.21 -4.46
C ASP A 85 23.21 4.90 -4.73
N TRP A 86 21.95 4.83 -4.32
CA TRP A 86 21.09 3.67 -4.57
C TRP A 86 20.85 3.44 -6.06
N THR A 87 20.57 4.52 -6.80
CA THR A 87 20.36 4.48 -8.24
C THR A 87 21.64 4.07 -8.98
N ARG A 88 22.80 4.59 -8.55
CA ARG A 88 24.11 4.22 -9.11
C ARG A 88 24.45 2.75 -8.88
N ALA A 89 23.99 2.17 -7.77
CA ALA A 89 24.10 0.74 -7.49
C ALA A 89 23.14 -0.13 -8.32
N GLY A 90 22.32 0.46 -9.21
CA GLY A 90 21.32 -0.24 -10.01
C GLY A 90 19.97 -0.41 -9.32
N GLY A 91 19.80 0.21 -8.14
CA GLY A 91 18.54 0.24 -7.42
C GLY A 91 17.52 1.20 -8.05
N ARG A 92 16.27 1.08 -7.59
CA ARG A 92 15.20 2.06 -7.84
C ARG A 92 14.80 2.69 -6.53
N VAL A 93 14.72 4.02 -6.49
CA VAL A 93 14.23 4.74 -5.31
C VAL A 93 12.70 4.61 -5.24
N PRO A 94 12.12 4.14 -4.12
CA PRO A 94 10.67 4.07 -3.97
C PRO A 94 10.03 5.46 -4.06
N GLY A 95 8.95 5.58 -4.83
CA GLY A 95 8.24 6.85 -4.98
C GLY A 95 8.88 7.83 -5.97
N ASP A 96 10.01 7.48 -6.60
CA ASP A 96 10.67 8.27 -7.65
C ASP A 96 9.92 8.24 -9.01
N ARG A 97 8.58 8.25 -8.95
CA ARG A 97 7.75 8.45 -10.12
C ARG A 97 7.37 9.92 -10.18
N PRO A 98 7.61 10.61 -11.30
CA PRO A 98 7.10 11.96 -11.46
C PRO A 98 5.58 11.94 -11.33
N ASP A 99 5.01 12.99 -10.73
CA ASP A 99 3.57 13.21 -10.76
C ASP A 99 3.10 13.26 -12.21
N ALA A 100 2.04 12.53 -12.51
CA ALA A 100 1.46 12.52 -13.85
C ALA A 100 0.54 13.74 -14.01
N GLU A 101 0.74 14.56 -15.04
CA GLU A 101 -0.15 15.68 -15.37
C GLU A 101 -1.56 15.21 -15.78
N THR A 102 -1.63 14.00 -16.32
CA THR A 102 -2.86 13.31 -16.72
C THR A 102 -2.78 11.86 -16.28
N PHE A 103 -3.91 11.26 -15.93
CA PHE A 103 -4.00 9.85 -15.58
C PHE A 103 -5.05 9.16 -16.46
N ASP A 104 -4.70 7.97 -16.93
CA ASP A 104 -5.64 7.12 -17.66
C ASP A 104 -6.64 6.53 -16.67
N VAL A 105 -7.92 6.78 -16.90
CA VAL A 105 -9.02 6.20 -16.14
C VAL A 105 -9.69 5.16 -17.02
N ASP A 106 -9.91 3.97 -16.47
CA ASP A 106 -10.71 2.97 -17.15
C ASP A 106 -12.10 3.53 -17.46
N ARG A 107 -12.57 3.33 -18.69
CA ARG A 107 -13.81 3.95 -19.14
C ARG A 107 -15.01 3.53 -18.30
N ASP A 108 -15.05 2.29 -17.84
CA ASP A 108 -16.15 1.80 -17.00
C ASP A 108 -16.14 2.49 -15.63
N VAL A 109 -14.95 2.81 -15.10
CA VAL A 109 -14.80 3.60 -13.88
C VAL A 109 -15.24 5.04 -14.10
N TRP A 110 -14.84 5.65 -15.22
CA TRP A 110 -15.26 7.01 -15.57
C TRP A 110 -16.78 7.13 -15.73
N ASP A 111 -17.39 6.21 -16.47
CA ASP A 111 -18.83 6.18 -16.72
C ASP A 111 -19.62 5.92 -15.42
N ALA A 112 -19.06 5.15 -14.48
CA ALA A 112 -19.67 4.94 -13.16
C ALA A 112 -19.63 6.18 -12.24
N LEU A 113 -18.77 7.16 -12.52
CA LEU A 113 -18.70 8.42 -11.77
C LEU A 113 -19.74 9.44 -12.22
N ASP A 114 -20.22 9.36 -13.47
CA ASP A 114 -21.17 10.31 -14.07
C ASP A 114 -22.50 10.46 -13.28
N PRO A 115 -23.13 9.39 -12.75
CA PRO A 115 -24.32 9.52 -11.90
C PRO A 115 -24.04 10.18 -10.55
N ALA A 116 -22.78 10.16 -10.07
CA ALA A 116 -22.37 10.73 -8.79
C ALA A 116 -22.06 12.23 -8.88
N THR A 117 -21.85 12.76 -10.09
CA THR A 117 -21.54 14.18 -10.35
C THR A 117 -22.75 15.06 -10.68
N GLY A 118 -23.96 14.51 -10.71
CA GLY A 118 -25.20 15.32 -10.74
C GLY A 118 -25.54 15.95 -12.09
N GLY A 119 -25.18 15.32 -13.22
CA GLY A 119 -25.73 15.70 -14.52
C GLY A 119 -27.25 15.51 -14.52
N THR A 120 -28.00 16.62 -14.50
CA THR A 120 -29.45 16.57 -14.77
C THR A 120 -29.63 16.29 -16.27
N PRO A 121 -30.58 15.42 -16.68
CA PRO A 121 -30.83 15.12 -18.09
C PRO A 121 -31.11 16.35 -18.95
#